data_AF-A0A8J1W6K6-F1
#
_entry.id   AF-A0A8J1W6K6-F1
#
_cell.length_a   1.000
_cell.length_b   1.000
_cell.length_c   1.000
_cell.angle_alpha   90.00
_cell.angle_beta   90.00
_cell.angle_gamma   90.00
#
_symmetry.space_group_name_H-M   'P 1'
#
loop_
_entity.id
_entity.type
_entity.pdbx_description
1 polymer ?
#
loop_
_entity_poly.entity_id
_entity_poly.type
_entity_poly.pdbx_seq_one_letter_code
_entity_poly.pdbx_strand_id
1 'polypeptide(L)'
;MSRRAGGAGKKRKHADPLRLYEDLEDIMRREEMDFTFTLRALGDIVDIATVGDQSEECKKKKEDVEMSCALFNPKPFRRARGDQLTPLPQHLRKWLLRWSDSLQKHYSGAASDEDASHTHANYISPPAVARADMKASSPQVIPRNWMLTEAYEAAERGNFTKVDELKTLLKTPYEDVREDTQWVRATPEWAHGKAGISYMS
;
A
#
# COMPACT_ATOMS: atom_id res chain seq x y z
N MET A 1 6.66 -47.66 31.45
CA MET A 1 5.78 -46.61 32.01
C MET A 1 6.68 -45.52 32.57
N SER A 2 6.58 -44.22 32.34
CA SER A 2 5.71 -43.37 31.54
C SER A 2 6.47 -42.04 31.36
N ARG A 3 6.35 -41.41 30.19
CA ARG A 3 6.95 -40.11 29.85
C ARG A 3 6.31 -39.00 30.71
N ARG A 4 7.10 -38.03 31.16
CA ARG A 4 6.59 -36.67 31.47
C ARG A 4 7.29 -35.67 30.55
N ALA A 5 6.65 -35.42 29.42
CA ALA A 5 6.83 -34.20 28.65
C ALA A 5 6.06 -33.08 29.36
N GLY A 6 6.78 -32.08 29.88
CA GLY A 6 6.21 -30.90 30.52
C GLY A 6 6.35 -29.68 29.62
N GLY A 7 5.30 -29.43 28.83
CA GLY A 7 4.87 -28.13 28.30
C GLY A 7 5.92 -27.11 27.88
N ALA A 8 6.39 -27.19 26.62
CA ALA A 8 6.84 -26.01 25.91
C ALA A 8 5.65 -25.05 25.75
N GLY A 9 5.67 -23.94 26.51
CA GLY A 9 4.71 -22.87 26.36
C GLY A 9 4.64 -22.42 24.91
N LYS A 10 3.48 -22.61 24.27
CA LYS A 10 3.15 -21.98 22.98
C LYS A 10 3.26 -20.47 23.19
N LYS A 11 4.42 -19.88 22.87
CA LYS A 11 4.55 -18.44 22.70
C LYS A 11 3.47 -18.03 21.71
N ARG A 12 2.53 -17.20 22.16
CA ARG A 12 1.51 -16.58 21.32
C ARG A 12 2.23 -15.97 20.12
N LYS A 13 1.87 -16.42 18.91
CA LYS A 13 2.37 -15.86 17.65
C LYS A 13 1.83 -14.43 17.53
N HIS A 14 2.44 -13.48 18.23
CA HIS A 14 2.29 -12.09 17.84
C HIS A 14 2.83 -11.99 16.41
N ALA A 15 2.06 -11.36 15.52
CA ALA A 15 2.54 -11.08 14.18
C ALA A 15 3.72 -10.12 14.34
N ASP A 16 4.93 -10.67 14.21
CA ASP A 16 6.15 -9.91 14.14
C ASP A 16 6.02 -8.90 12.98
N PRO A 17 6.16 -7.58 13.22
CA PRO A 17 6.05 -6.57 12.17
C PRO A 17 6.95 -6.85 10.97
N LEU A 18 8.13 -7.43 11.20
CA LEU A 18 9.06 -7.82 10.13
C LEU A 18 8.46 -8.90 9.23
N ARG A 19 7.79 -9.89 9.82
CA ARG A 19 7.14 -10.96 9.05
C ARG A 19 5.96 -10.46 8.23
N LEU A 20 5.26 -9.42 8.67
CA LEU A 20 4.19 -8.82 7.86
C LEU A 20 4.77 -8.16 6.60
N TYR A 21 5.92 -7.51 6.70
CA TYR A 21 6.58 -6.92 5.53
C TYR A 21 7.12 -8.00 4.58
N GLU A 22 7.83 -9.00 5.10
CA GLU A 22 8.36 -10.12 4.30
C GLU A 22 7.24 -10.83 3.52
N ASP A 23 6.11 -11.12 4.18
CA ASP A 23 4.93 -11.71 3.53
C ASP A 23 4.39 -10.80 2.42
N LEU A 24 4.37 -9.47 2.63
CA LEU A 24 3.88 -8.51 1.64
C LEU A 24 4.81 -8.46 0.43
N GLU A 25 6.11 -8.38 0.66
CA GLU A 25 7.12 -8.34 -0.39
C GLU A 25 7.03 -9.58 -1.28
N ASP A 26 6.91 -10.76 -0.68
CA ASP A 26 6.73 -12.03 -1.38
C ASP A 26 5.49 -12.03 -2.27
N ILE A 27 4.37 -11.50 -1.76
CA ILE A 27 3.12 -11.37 -2.52
C ILE A 27 3.31 -10.42 -3.70
N MET A 28 3.89 -9.25 -3.45
CA MET A 28 4.10 -8.24 -4.49
C MET A 28 5.01 -8.73 -5.61
N ARG A 29 6.06 -9.50 -5.28
CA ARG A 29 6.95 -10.11 -6.28
C ARG A 29 6.25 -11.17 -7.11
N ARG A 30 5.43 -12.04 -6.48
CA ARG A 30 4.72 -13.13 -7.17
C ARG A 30 3.63 -12.62 -8.11
N GLU A 31 2.95 -11.56 -7.71
CA GLU A 31 1.83 -10.96 -8.44
C GLU A 31 2.27 -9.76 -9.31
N GLU A 32 3.57 -9.54 -9.46
CA GLU A 32 4.17 -8.45 -10.26
C GLU A 32 3.58 -7.07 -9.94
N MET A 33 3.31 -6.83 -8.66
CA MET A 33 2.69 -5.60 -8.20
C MET A 33 3.68 -4.44 -8.18
N ASP A 34 3.19 -3.26 -8.56
CA ASP A 34 3.96 -2.04 -8.47
C ASP A 34 4.22 -1.63 -7.01
N PHE A 35 5.49 -1.54 -6.62
CA PHE A 35 5.84 -1.25 -5.22
C PHE A 35 5.36 0.12 -4.75
N THR A 36 5.63 1.15 -5.53
CA THR A 36 5.27 2.54 -5.19
C THR A 36 3.75 2.68 -5.05
N PHE A 37 2.99 2.15 -6.02
CA PHE A 37 1.53 2.25 -5.95
C PHE A 37 0.93 1.37 -4.87
N THR A 38 1.50 0.18 -4.59
CA THR A 38 1.00 -0.71 -3.54
C THR A 38 1.17 -0.08 -2.16
N LEU A 39 2.36 0.44 -1.86
CA LEU A 39 2.62 1.08 -0.57
C LEU A 39 1.80 2.36 -0.38
N ARG A 40 1.64 3.16 -1.45
CA ARG A 40 0.76 4.34 -1.41
C ARG A 40 -0.70 3.95 -1.19
N ALA A 41 -1.16 2.90 -1.87
CA ALA A 41 -2.52 2.37 -1.75
C ALA A 41 -2.83 1.89 -0.33
N LEU A 42 -1.86 1.33 0.39
CA LEU A 42 -2.05 0.95 1.80
C LEU A 42 -2.42 2.15 2.67
N GLY A 43 -1.79 3.31 2.44
CA GLY A 43 -2.13 4.56 3.13
C GLY A 43 -3.55 5.04 2.81
N ASP A 44 -4.01 4.84 1.58
CA ASP A 44 -5.35 5.28 1.17
C ASP A 44 -6.49 4.48 1.81
N ILE A 45 -6.23 3.20 2.13
CA ILE A 45 -7.22 2.27 2.71
C ILE A 45 -7.21 2.22 4.24
N VAL A 46 -6.36 3.00 4.92
CA VAL A 46 -6.24 2.99 6.38
C VAL A 46 -7.59 3.21 7.08
N ASP A 47 -8.40 4.16 6.61
CA ASP A 47 -9.71 4.42 7.22
C ASP A 47 -10.64 3.21 7.04
N ILE A 48 -10.62 2.57 5.87
CA ILE A 48 -11.41 1.36 5.59
C ILE A 48 -10.94 0.20 6.49
N ALA A 49 -9.63 0.06 6.66
CA ALA A 49 -9.02 -1.01 7.44
C ALA A 49 -9.26 -0.88 8.95
N THR A 50 -9.47 0.34 9.45
CA THR A 50 -9.62 0.62 10.88
C THR A 50 -11.08 0.68 11.35
N VAL A 51 -12.05 0.92 10.46
CA VAL A 51 -13.48 0.87 10.78
C VAL A 51 -13.89 -0.57 11.17
N GLY A 52 -14.19 -0.76 12.46
CA GLY A 52 -14.39 -2.07 13.09
C GLY A 52 -15.51 -2.94 12.53
N ASP A 53 -16.52 -2.36 11.89
CA ASP A 53 -17.70 -3.09 11.38
C ASP A 53 -17.38 -3.87 10.09
N GLN A 54 -16.50 -3.34 9.23
CA GLN A 54 -16.15 -3.99 7.98
C GLN A 54 -15.13 -5.12 8.18
N SER A 55 -14.17 -4.98 9.11
CA SER A 55 -13.20 -6.05 9.41
C SER A 55 -13.87 -7.35 9.88
N GLU A 56 -14.96 -7.25 10.67
CA GLU A 56 -15.73 -8.41 11.11
C GLU A 56 -16.58 -9.03 10.00
N GLU A 57 -17.14 -8.21 9.11
CA GLU A 57 -17.86 -8.70 7.93
C GLU A 57 -16.92 -9.46 6.97
N CYS A 58 -15.71 -8.95 6.75
CA CYS A 58 -14.69 -9.59 5.91
C CYS A 58 -14.10 -10.88 6.54
N LYS A 59 -14.30 -11.13 7.85
CA LYS A 59 -13.90 -12.37 8.53
C LYS A 59 -14.92 -13.51 8.38
N LYS A 60 -16.14 -13.23 7.89
CA LYS A 60 -17.18 -14.26 7.71
C LYS A 60 -16.79 -15.17 6.54
N LYS A 61 -16.58 -16.47 6.83
CA LYS A 61 -16.09 -17.53 5.92
C LYS A 61 -17.05 -17.94 4.77
N LYS A 62 -17.94 -17.06 4.31
CA LYS A 62 -18.70 -17.30 3.08
C LYS A 62 -18.01 -16.56 1.94
N GLU A 63 -17.58 -17.28 0.91
CA GLU A 63 -16.91 -16.70 -0.27
C GLU A 63 -17.71 -15.54 -0.88
N ASP A 64 -19.05 -15.59 -0.80
CA ASP A 64 -19.95 -14.54 -1.26
C ASP A 64 -19.86 -13.24 -0.45
N VAL A 65 -19.52 -13.32 0.85
CA VAL A 65 -19.38 -12.16 1.78
C VAL A 65 -17.96 -11.61 1.76
N GLU A 66 -16.95 -12.44 1.47
CA GLU A 66 -15.59 -11.94 1.23
C GLU A 66 -15.59 -10.98 0.03
N MET A 67 -16.31 -11.26 -1.04
CA MET A 67 -16.28 -10.42 -2.25
C MET A 67 -16.90 -9.02 -2.08
N SER A 68 -17.80 -8.83 -1.10
CA SER A 68 -18.44 -7.53 -0.82
C SER A 68 -17.61 -6.62 0.10
N CYS A 69 -16.52 -7.13 0.67
CA CYS A 69 -15.64 -6.40 1.55
C CYS A 69 -14.95 -5.22 0.83
N ALA A 70 -15.17 -3.98 1.28
CA ALA A 70 -14.54 -2.81 0.65
C ALA A 70 -13.01 -2.82 0.73
N LEU A 71 -12.45 -3.50 1.75
CA LEU A 71 -11.01 -3.74 1.90
C LEU A 71 -10.44 -4.64 0.78
N PHE A 72 -11.27 -5.44 0.13
CA PHE A 72 -10.83 -6.37 -0.92
C PHE A 72 -11.06 -5.87 -2.36
N ASN A 73 -11.71 -4.70 -2.52
CA ASN A 73 -11.79 -3.99 -3.79
C ASN A 73 -11.52 -2.47 -3.69
N PRO A 74 -10.42 -2.04 -3.05
CA PRO A 74 -10.08 -0.63 -2.97
C PRO A 74 -9.57 -0.13 -4.33
N LYS A 75 -10.10 1.02 -4.80
CA LYS A 75 -9.71 1.64 -6.08
C LYS A 75 -8.17 1.76 -6.25
N PRO A 76 -7.38 2.12 -5.23
CA PRO A 76 -5.92 2.27 -5.35
C PRO A 76 -5.16 1.00 -5.77
N PHE A 77 -5.59 -0.19 -5.34
CA PHE A 77 -4.92 -1.45 -5.69
C PHE A 77 -5.16 -1.89 -7.15
N ARG A 78 -6.18 -1.32 -7.81
CA ARG A 78 -6.38 -1.53 -9.26
C ARG A 78 -5.28 -0.88 -10.09
N ARG A 79 -4.76 0.27 -9.63
CA ARG A 79 -3.65 0.97 -10.28
C ARG A 79 -2.34 0.19 -10.14
N ALA A 80 -2.10 -0.38 -8.96
CA ALA A 80 -0.89 -1.13 -8.66
C ALA A 80 -0.74 -2.42 -9.50
N ARG A 81 -1.85 -2.95 -10.03
CA ARG A 81 -1.87 -4.18 -10.85
C ARG A 81 -2.06 -3.95 -12.35
N GLY A 82 -2.31 -2.72 -12.79
CA GLY A 82 -2.56 -2.40 -14.21
C GLY A 82 -3.85 -2.99 -14.81
N ASP A 83 -4.55 -3.90 -14.12
CA ASP A 83 -5.78 -4.57 -14.56
C ASP A 83 -6.99 -4.21 -13.67
N GLN A 84 -8.14 -3.96 -14.32
CA GLN A 84 -9.36 -3.43 -13.72
C GLN A 84 -10.38 -4.50 -13.31
N LEU A 85 -10.25 -5.75 -13.79
CA LEU A 85 -11.35 -6.73 -13.76
C LEU A 85 -11.12 -7.92 -12.83
N THR A 86 -9.88 -8.17 -12.40
CA THR A 86 -9.57 -9.30 -11.52
C THR A 86 -9.73 -8.93 -10.04
N PRO A 87 -10.34 -9.79 -9.20
CA PRO A 87 -10.39 -9.58 -7.75
C PRO A 87 -8.97 -9.64 -7.14
N LEU A 88 -8.77 -9.08 -5.94
CA LEU A 88 -7.48 -9.20 -5.26
C LEU A 88 -7.15 -10.67 -4.97
N PRO A 89 -5.87 -11.09 -5.13
CA PRO A 89 -5.47 -12.46 -4.86
C PRO A 89 -5.79 -12.88 -3.43
N GLN A 90 -6.18 -14.14 -3.24
CA GLN A 90 -6.65 -14.62 -1.92
C GLN A 90 -5.58 -14.44 -0.82
N HIS A 91 -4.31 -14.61 -1.15
CA HIS A 91 -3.21 -14.43 -0.22
C HIS A 91 -3.05 -12.96 0.21
N LEU A 92 -3.25 -12.01 -0.71
CA LEU A 92 -3.21 -10.57 -0.41
C LEU A 92 -4.40 -10.18 0.48
N ARG A 93 -5.60 -10.70 0.21
CA ARG A 93 -6.79 -10.48 1.07
C ARG A 93 -6.55 -10.97 2.50
N LYS A 94 -6.00 -12.18 2.64
CA LYS A 94 -5.61 -12.75 3.95
C LYS A 94 -4.56 -11.90 4.65
N TRP A 95 -3.60 -11.38 3.90
CA TRP A 95 -2.57 -10.47 4.42
C TRP A 95 -3.18 -9.14 4.90
N LEU A 96 -4.07 -8.53 4.11
CA LEU A 96 -4.76 -7.28 4.47
C LEU A 96 -5.54 -7.38 5.77
N LEU A 97 -6.20 -8.51 6.03
CA LEU A 97 -6.89 -8.76 7.31
C LEU A 97 -5.92 -8.84 8.50
N ARG A 98 -4.74 -9.45 8.31
CA ARG A 98 -3.72 -9.52 9.36
C ARG A 98 -3.10 -8.15 9.61
N TRP A 99 -2.84 -7.41 8.54
CA TRP A 99 -2.31 -6.06 8.60
C TRP A 99 -3.29 -5.10 9.29
N SER A 100 -4.59 -5.14 8.95
CA SER A 100 -5.60 -4.29 9.58
C SER A 100 -5.77 -4.57 11.08
N ASP A 101 -5.77 -5.83 11.49
CA ASP A 101 -5.79 -6.23 12.90
C ASP A 101 -4.54 -5.76 13.66
N SER A 102 -3.36 -5.83 13.01
CA SER A 102 -2.11 -5.29 13.58
C SER A 102 -2.15 -3.76 13.72
N LEU A 103 -2.71 -3.08 12.73
CA LEU A 103 -2.86 -1.62 12.71
C LEU A 103 -3.80 -1.15 13.82
N GLN A 104 -4.98 -1.77 13.93
CA GLN A 104 -5.95 -1.48 14.99
C GLN A 104 -5.33 -1.68 16.38
N LYS A 105 -4.55 -2.74 16.60
CA LYS A 105 -3.85 -2.99 17.88
C LYS A 105 -2.85 -1.90 18.22
N HIS A 106 -2.03 -1.49 17.23
CA HIS A 106 -1.02 -0.46 17.42
C HIS A 106 -1.63 0.87 17.89
N TYR A 107 -2.72 1.29 17.25
CA TYR A 107 -3.38 2.56 17.57
C TYR A 107 -4.37 2.47 18.74
N SER A 108 -4.89 1.26 19.07
CA SER A 108 -5.69 1.06 20.29
C SER A 108 -4.87 1.14 21.57
N GLY A 109 -3.59 0.76 21.52
CA GLY A 109 -2.68 0.87 22.67
C GLY A 109 -2.21 2.31 22.92
N ALA A 110 -2.18 3.15 21.87
CA ALA A 110 -1.85 4.57 21.99
C ALA A 110 -2.98 5.38 22.65
N ALA A 111 -4.23 4.90 22.60
CA ALA A 111 -5.39 5.59 23.18
C ALA A 111 -5.52 5.43 24.70
N SER A 112 -4.74 4.55 25.34
CA SER A 112 -4.84 4.27 26.78
C SER A 112 -3.83 5.01 27.67
N ASP A 113 -2.82 5.67 27.09
CA ASP A 113 -1.65 6.16 27.84
C ASP A 113 -1.53 7.69 27.98
N GLU A 114 -2.43 8.53 27.42
CA GLU A 114 -2.34 10.00 27.60
C GLU A 114 -3.69 10.69 27.91
N ASP A 115 -3.74 11.26 29.12
CA ASP A 115 -4.57 12.34 29.66
C ASP A 115 -5.77 12.84 28.84
N ALA A 116 -6.96 12.41 29.27
CA ALA A 116 -8.27 12.94 28.86
C ALA A 116 -8.58 14.35 29.41
N SER A 117 -7.61 15.27 29.47
CA SER A 117 -7.88 16.66 29.83
C SER A 117 -6.95 17.64 29.12
N HIS A 118 -7.42 18.20 28.01
CA HIS A 118 -7.50 19.65 27.71
C HIS A 118 -7.49 19.90 26.18
N THR A 119 -8.38 20.80 25.74
CA THR A 119 -8.49 21.41 24.40
C THR A 119 -9.00 20.56 23.21
N HIS A 120 -10.29 20.73 22.92
CA HIS A 120 -11.10 20.12 21.85
C HIS A 120 -10.83 20.63 20.41
N ALA A 121 -9.66 21.17 20.06
CA ALA A 121 -9.46 21.81 18.75
C ALA A 121 -8.61 21.02 17.73
N ASN A 122 -7.80 20.02 18.13
CA ASN A 122 -6.88 19.33 17.22
C ASN A 122 -6.68 17.83 17.54
N TYR A 123 -7.73 17.12 17.96
CA TYR A 123 -7.65 15.66 18.10
C TYR A 123 -7.68 15.02 16.70
N ILE A 124 -6.50 14.65 16.19
CA ILE A 124 -6.38 13.88 14.94
C ILE A 124 -6.68 12.41 15.28
N SER A 125 -7.71 11.85 14.67
CA SER A 125 -8.09 10.44 14.88
C SER A 125 -6.90 9.51 14.57
N PRO A 126 -6.66 8.44 15.34
CA PRO A 126 -5.51 7.54 15.11
C PRO A 126 -5.37 6.98 13.68
N PRO A 127 -6.45 6.66 12.94
CA PRO A 127 -6.38 6.33 11.51
C PRO A 127 -5.87 7.47 10.62
N ALA A 128 -6.19 8.73 10.94
CA ALA A 128 -5.72 9.87 10.17
C ALA A 128 -4.21 10.10 10.35
N VAL A 129 -3.69 9.87 11.56
CA VAL A 129 -2.24 9.87 11.84
C VAL A 129 -1.55 8.77 11.04
N ALA A 130 -2.06 7.53 11.12
CA ALA A 130 -1.52 6.39 10.37
C ALA A 130 -1.45 6.64 8.86
N ARG A 131 -2.53 7.20 8.29
CA ARG A 131 -2.60 7.61 6.89
C ARG A 131 -1.51 8.64 6.56
N ALA A 132 -1.33 9.66 7.39
CA ALA A 132 -0.33 10.70 7.17
C ALA A 132 1.10 10.14 7.22
N ASP A 133 1.42 9.30 8.20
CA ASP A 133 2.74 8.66 8.34
C ASP A 133 3.08 7.77 7.14
N MET A 134 2.10 6.99 6.67
CA MET A 134 2.26 6.14 5.48
C MET A 134 2.43 6.96 4.20
N LYS A 135 1.71 8.07 4.04
CA LYS A 135 1.89 8.98 2.89
C LYS A 135 3.20 9.76 2.93
N ALA A 136 3.69 10.11 4.12
CA ALA A 136 4.96 10.80 4.28
C ALA A 136 6.17 9.91 3.95
N SER A 137 6.04 8.59 4.12
CA SER A 137 7.09 7.60 3.82
C SER A 137 6.97 6.94 2.45
N SER A 138 5.77 6.90 1.86
CA SER A 138 5.53 6.33 0.53
C SER A 138 5.39 7.44 -0.52
N PRO A 139 6.36 7.62 -1.45
CA PRO A 139 6.20 8.60 -2.52
C PRO A 139 5.03 8.21 -3.45
N GLN A 140 4.42 9.20 -4.08
CA GLN A 140 3.42 8.99 -5.13
C GLN A 140 4.07 8.88 -6.51
N VAL A 141 5.19 9.59 -6.73
CA VAL A 141 5.93 9.62 -8.00
C VAL A 141 7.39 9.27 -7.77
N ILE A 142 7.91 8.36 -8.60
CA ILE A 142 9.33 8.02 -8.68
C ILE A 142 9.80 8.18 -10.13
N PRO A 143 11.08 8.50 -10.38
CA PRO A 143 11.63 8.59 -11.72
C PRO A 143 11.78 7.19 -12.32
N ARG A 144 10.79 6.74 -13.09
CA ARG A 144 10.85 5.44 -13.78
C ARG A 144 11.62 5.55 -15.08
N ASN A 145 12.28 4.48 -15.50
CA ASN A 145 13.09 4.45 -16.73
C ASN A 145 12.30 4.88 -17.98
N TRP A 146 11.03 4.48 -18.10
CA TRP A 146 10.20 4.90 -19.23
C TRP A 146 9.92 6.41 -19.23
N MET A 147 9.80 7.04 -18.05
CA MET A 147 9.60 8.49 -17.93
C MET A 147 10.83 9.24 -18.40
N LEU A 148 12.01 8.78 -17.98
CA LEU A 148 13.29 9.36 -18.39
C LEU A 148 13.50 9.18 -19.90
N THR A 149 13.10 8.03 -20.45
CA THR A 149 13.17 7.79 -21.90
C THR A 149 12.27 8.74 -22.67
N GLU A 150 11.00 8.91 -22.27
CA GLU A 150 10.11 9.86 -22.93
C GLU A 150 10.64 11.30 -22.88
N ALA A 151 11.22 11.70 -21.74
CA ALA A 151 11.80 13.02 -21.58
C ALA A 151 13.06 13.20 -22.44
N TYR A 152 13.91 12.19 -22.50
CA TYR A 152 15.12 12.17 -23.31
C TYR A 152 14.80 12.27 -24.81
N GLU A 153 13.86 11.48 -25.32
CA GLU A 153 13.46 11.51 -26.74
C GLU A 153 12.79 12.83 -27.13
N ALA A 154 12.07 13.48 -26.21
CA ALA A 154 11.55 14.82 -26.45
C ALA A 154 12.68 15.85 -26.52
N ALA A 155 13.66 15.77 -25.61
CA ALA A 155 14.80 16.66 -25.55
C ALA A 155 15.71 16.54 -26.79
N GLU A 156 15.92 15.33 -27.34
CA GLU A 156 16.65 15.13 -28.60
C GLU A 156 16.02 15.86 -29.78
N ARG A 157 14.69 16.03 -29.75
CA ARG A 157 13.94 16.81 -30.75
C ARG A 157 13.86 18.30 -30.41
N GLY A 158 14.61 18.76 -29.41
CA GLY A 158 14.64 20.15 -28.94
C GLY A 158 13.48 20.53 -28.01
N ASN A 159 12.64 19.58 -27.58
CA ASN A 159 11.52 19.83 -26.66
C ASN A 159 11.87 19.42 -25.22
N PHE A 160 12.17 20.40 -24.38
CA PHE A 160 12.52 20.18 -22.97
C PHE A 160 11.32 20.20 -22.00
N THR A 161 10.10 20.41 -22.47
CA THR A 161 8.91 20.54 -21.61
C THR A 161 8.72 19.31 -20.71
N LYS A 162 8.92 18.09 -21.22
CA LYS A 162 8.80 16.87 -20.42
C LYS A 162 9.86 16.77 -19.31
N VAL A 163 11.07 17.28 -19.56
CA VAL A 163 12.14 17.32 -18.56
C VAL A 163 11.76 18.28 -17.42
N ASP A 164 11.25 19.46 -17.77
CA ASP A 164 10.83 20.46 -16.79
C ASP A 164 9.61 20.01 -15.97
N GLU A 165 8.65 19.31 -16.60
CA GLU A 165 7.53 18.67 -15.91
C GLU A 165 8.01 17.65 -14.88
N LEU A 166 8.86 16.70 -15.29
CA LEU A 166 9.41 15.69 -14.38
C LEU A 166 10.22 16.33 -13.25
N LYS A 167 11.05 17.32 -13.56
CA LYS A 167 11.83 18.06 -12.56
C LYS A 167 10.93 18.76 -11.54
N THR A 168 9.78 19.28 -11.97
CA THR A 168 8.82 19.93 -11.07
C THR A 168 8.14 18.91 -10.16
N LEU A 169 7.71 17.77 -10.72
CA LEU A 169 7.06 16.70 -9.97
C LEU A 169 7.99 16.04 -8.94
N LEU A 170 9.25 15.84 -9.31
CA LEU A 170 10.23 15.18 -8.45
C LEU A 170 10.73 16.07 -7.30
N LYS A 171 10.36 17.36 -7.25
CA LYS A 171 10.63 18.21 -6.08
C LYS A 171 9.75 17.87 -4.89
N THR A 172 8.53 17.39 -5.12
CA THR A 172 7.56 17.06 -4.08
C THR A 172 6.97 15.66 -4.28
N PRO A 173 7.81 14.59 -4.29
CA PRO A 173 7.38 13.26 -4.70
C PRO A 173 6.40 12.58 -3.73
N TYR A 174 6.25 13.09 -2.50
CA TYR A 174 5.36 12.57 -1.45
C TYR A 174 4.00 13.29 -1.39
N GLU A 175 3.89 14.46 -2.02
CA GLU A 175 2.64 15.21 -2.09
C GLU A 175 1.65 14.50 -3.03
N ASP A 176 0.35 14.67 -2.76
CA ASP A 176 -0.70 14.18 -3.66
C ASP A 176 -0.73 15.07 -4.91
N VAL A 177 -0.05 14.60 -5.96
CA VAL A 177 -0.18 15.09 -7.33
C VAL A 177 -1.54 14.67 -7.89
N ARG A 178 -2.09 15.50 -8.77
CA ARG A 178 -3.34 15.21 -9.48
C ARG A 178 -3.27 13.85 -10.16
N GLU A 179 -4.26 13.00 -9.90
CA GLU A 179 -4.29 11.62 -10.36
C GLU A 179 -4.31 11.47 -11.89
N ASP A 180 -4.74 12.51 -12.61
CA ASP A 180 -4.82 12.58 -14.07
C ASP A 180 -3.50 12.94 -14.76
N THR A 181 -2.43 13.14 -13.98
CA THR A 181 -1.11 13.46 -14.52
C THR A 181 -0.55 12.26 -15.29
N GLN A 182 0.00 12.50 -16.49
CA GLN A 182 0.58 11.47 -17.37
C GLN A 182 1.67 10.60 -16.71
N TRP A 183 2.26 11.09 -15.62
CA TRP A 183 3.36 10.46 -14.88
C TRP A 183 2.89 9.55 -13.75
N VAL A 184 1.65 9.71 -13.28
CA VAL A 184 1.08 8.85 -12.25
C VAL A 184 0.32 7.72 -12.96
N ARG A 185 1.03 6.80 -13.60
CA ARG A 185 0.41 5.63 -14.24
C ARG A 185 1.32 4.42 -14.17
N ALA A 186 0.71 3.25 -14.34
CA ALA A 186 1.47 2.02 -14.56
C ALA A 186 2.37 2.18 -15.80
N THR A 187 3.45 1.40 -15.83
CA THR A 187 4.36 1.37 -16.97
C THR A 187 3.58 1.11 -18.26
N PRO A 188 3.71 1.96 -19.29
CA PRO A 188 3.02 1.76 -20.56
C PRO A 188 3.44 0.45 -21.24
N GLU A 189 2.52 -0.19 -21.98
CA GLU A 189 2.78 -1.47 -22.66
C GLU A 189 4.03 -1.43 -23.57
N TRP A 190 4.21 -0.32 -24.32
CA TRP A 190 5.37 -0.15 -25.22
C TRP A 190 6.72 -0.19 -24.47
N ALA A 191 6.74 0.15 -23.18
CA ALA A 191 7.97 0.19 -22.39
C ALA A 191 8.44 -1.21 -21.97
N HIS A 192 7.53 -2.19 -21.90
CA HIS A 192 7.87 -3.58 -21.57
C HIS A 192 8.68 -4.28 -22.67
N GLY A 193 8.57 -3.83 -23.92
CA GLY A 193 9.29 -4.41 -25.07
C GLY A 193 10.59 -3.70 -25.45
N LYS A 194 10.94 -2.59 -24.79
CA LYS A 194 12.07 -1.75 -25.21
C LYS A 194 13.34 -2.10 -24.42
N ALA A 195 14.41 -2.43 -25.17
CA ALA A 195 15.72 -2.74 -24.60
C ALA A 195 16.21 -1.59 -23.70
N GLY A 196 16.64 -1.93 -22.48
CA GLY A 196 17.10 -0.97 -21.48
C GLY A 196 16.00 -0.41 -20.55
N ILE A 197 14.72 -0.69 -20.81
CA ILE A 197 13.60 -0.21 -19.97
C ILE A 197 12.97 -1.34 -19.17
N SER A 198 12.79 -2.53 -19.78
CA SER A 198 12.04 -3.64 -19.16
C SER A 198 12.80 -4.43 -18.09
N TYR A 199 14.13 -4.28 -17.99
CA TYR A 199 14.95 -5.10 -17.10
C TYR A 199 15.20 -4.46 -15.72
N MET A 200 14.72 -3.23 -15.46
CA MET A 200 15.10 -2.46 -14.26
C MET A 200 13.97 -1.60 -13.64
N SER A 201 12.69 -1.88 -13.91
CA SER A 201 11.57 -1.09 -13.32
C SER A 201 10.71 -1.90 -12.35
#